data_AF-X1G734-F1
#
_entry.id   AF-X1G734-F1
#
_cell.length_a   1.000
_cell.length_b   1.000
_cell.length_c   1.000
_cell.angle_alpha   90.00
_cell.angle_beta   90.00
_cell.angle_gamma   90.00
#
_symmetry.space_group_name_H-M   'P 1'
#
loop_
_entity.id
_entity.type
_entity.pdbx_description
1 polymer ?
#
loop_
_entity_poly.entity_id
_entity_poly.type
_entity_poly.pdbx_seq_one_letter_code
_entity_poly.pdbx_strand_id
1 'polypeptide(L)'
;MNIQKKLANHLKKERESLDLTLKEVSKKLRFNNYQTLSSIEAGEREVKAWELAKLAEVYGRDTNYFLNLEPPQTDIRILWRSPETSPQKTLIGRQFISICKRYQNLLNLFNEPDASYTGLIFKIEKYRLLAQDAFKYVENLASKYISSLKLGYRP
;
A
#
# COMPACT_ATOMS: atom_id res chain seq x y z
N MET A 1 19.62 -21.28 -3.60
CA MET A 1 18.32 -20.82 -4.14
C MET A 1 18.58 -19.60 -5.03
N ASN A 2 18.32 -19.68 -6.34
CA ASN A 2 18.71 -18.65 -7.33
C ASN A 2 17.94 -17.33 -7.09
N ILE A 3 18.66 -16.22 -6.86
CA ILE A 3 18.13 -14.86 -6.61
C ILE A 3 17.17 -14.44 -7.73
N GLN A 4 17.52 -14.75 -8.98
CA GLN A 4 16.69 -14.45 -10.15
C GLN A 4 15.30 -15.13 -10.05
N LYS A 5 15.26 -16.40 -9.66
CA LYS A 5 13.99 -17.12 -9.50
C LYS A 5 13.14 -16.58 -8.36
N LYS A 6 13.75 -16.09 -7.28
CA LYS A 6 13.01 -15.43 -6.19
C LYS A 6 12.35 -14.14 -6.68
N LEU A 7 13.12 -13.30 -7.38
CA LEU A 7 12.63 -12.05 -7.95
C LEU A 7 11.50 -12.29 -8.97
N ALA A 8 11.69 -13.24 -9.88
CA ALA A 8 10.69 -13.65 -10.86
C ALA A 8 9.36 -14.06 -10.19
N ASN A 9 9.43 -14.90 -9.15
CA ASN A 9 8.26 -15.29 -8.37
C ASN A 9 7.60 -14.11 -7.64
N HIS A 10 8.38 -13.16 -7.12
CA HIS A 10 7.84 -11.95 -6.49
C HIS A 10 7.07 -11.07 -7.49
N LEU A 11 7.64 -10.85 -8.69
CA LEU A 11 7.00 -10.09 -9.75
C LEU A 11 5.67 -10.74 -10.17
N LYS A 12 5.68 -12.06 -10.37
CA LYS A 12 4.47 -12.83 -10.72
C LYS A 12 3.38 -12.69 -9.66
N LYS A 13 3.72 -12.85 -8.37
CA LYS A 13 2.78 -12.70 -7.25
C LYS A 13 2.17 -11.31 -7.21
N GLU A 14 2.97 -10.27 -7.39
CA GLU A 14 2.46 -8.89 -7.36
C GLU A 14 1.56 -8.59 -8.56
N ARG A 15 1.85 -9.15 -9.74
CA ARG A 15 0.94 -9.08 -10.90
C ARG A 15 -0.41 -9.74 -10.59
N GLU A 16 -0.38 -10.97 -10.11
CA GLU A 16 -1.58 -11.77 -9.83
C GLU A 16 -2.44 -11.14 -8.73
N SER A 17 -1.82 -10.55 -7.71
CA SER A 17 -2.55 -9.82 -6.64
C SER A 17 -3.32 -8.58 -7.10
N LEU A 18 -3.04 -8.11 -8.32
CA LEU A 18 -3.74 -6.99 -8.96
C LEU A 18 -4.65 -7.46 -10.09
N ASP A 19 -4.89 -8.77 -10.22
CA ASP A 19 -5.65 -9.40 -11.30
C ASP A 19 -5.19 -8.96 -12.71
N LEU A 20 -3.91 -8.59 -12.84
CA LEU A 20 -3.36 -8.11 -14.10
C LEU A 20 -2.93 -9.29 -14.98
N THR A 21 -3.31 -9.24 -16.25
CA THR A 21 -2.86 -10.20 -17.25
C THR A 21 -1.45 -9.87 -17.74
N LEU A 22 -0.74 -10.89 -18.25
CA LEU A 22 0.57 -10.69 -18.89
C LEU A 22 0.50 -9.68 -20.04
N LYS A 23 -0.61 -9.69 -20.81
CA LYS A 23 -0.81 -8.78 -21.95
C LYS A 23 -0.94 -7.32 -21.49
N GLU A 24 -1.70 -7.05 -20.44
CA GLU A 24 -1.89 -5.69 -19.91
C GLU A 24 -0.58 -5.10 -19.38
N VAL A 25 0.17 -5.88 -18.60
CA VAL A 25 1.45 -5.44 -18.06
C VAL A 25 2.46 -5.24 -19.17
N SER A 26 2.54 -6.18 -20.12
CA SER A 26 3.46 -6.06 -21.26
C SER A 26 3.18 -4.82 -22.12
N LYS A 27 1.90 -4.48 -22.31
CA LYS A 27 1.49 -3.24 -22.99
C LYS A 27 1.94 -2.00 -22.22
N LYS A 28 1.79 -1.98 -20.88
CA LYS A 28 2.28 -0.88 -20.03
C LYS A 28 3.80 -0.73 -20.07
N LEU A 29 4.54 -1.84 -20.17
CA LEU A 29 6.00 -1.84 -20.33
C LEU A 29 6.47 -1.55 -21.76
N ARG A 30 5.55 -1.45 -22.73
CA ARG A 30 5.86 -1.32 -24.16
C ARG A 30 6.72 -2.48 -24.68
N PHE A 31 6.53 -3.67 -24.11
CA PHE A 31 7.08 -4.88 -24.71
C PHE A 31 6.33 -5.20 -25.99
N ASN A 32 7.09 -5.54 -27.04
CA ASN A 32 6.52 -6.00 -28.30
C ASN A 32 5.72 -7.30 -28.12
N ASN A 33 6.03 -8.08 -27.09
CA ASN A 33 5.43 -9.38 -26.87
C ASN A 33 5.35 -9.76 -25.38
N TYR A 34 4.21 -10.32 -24.98
CA TYR A 34 3.96 -10.80 -23.62
C TYR A 34 4.87 -11.96 -23.18
N GLN A 35 5.42 -12.71 -24.12
CA GLN A 35 6.36 -13.78 -23.77
C GLN A 35 7.64 -13.24 -23.13
N THR A 36 8.01 -11.97 -23.37
CA THR A 36 9.12 -11.33 -22.65
C THR A 36 8.86 -11.28 -21.15
N LEU A 37 7.67 -10.82 -20.74
CA LEU A 37 7.27 -10.80 -19.34
C LEU A 37 7.12 -12.22 -18.79
N SER A 38 6.59 -13.15 -19.58
CA SER A 38 6.46 -14.56 -19.19
C SER A 38 7.81 -15.20 -18.86
N SER A 39 8.84 -15.01 -19.69
CA SER A 39 10.18 -15.55 -19.46
C SER A 39 10.88 -14.88 -18.27
N ILE A 40 10.58 -13.60 -18.00
CA ILE A 40 11.03 -12.91 -16.78
C ILE A 40 10.38 -13.55 -15.55
N GLU A 41 9.06 -13.72 -15.55
CA GLU A 41 8.31 -14.34 -14.44
C GLU A 41 8.63 -15.84 -14.23
N ALA A 42 9.10 -16.54 -15.28
CA ALA A 42 9.63 -17.90 -15.18
C ALA A 42 11.07 -17.96 -14.65
N GLY A 43 11.78 -16.82 -14.60
CA GLY A 43 13.19 -16.75 -14.24
C GLY A 43 14.13 -17.34 -15.32
N GLU A 44 13.65 -17.45 -16.56
CA GLU A 44 14.43 -17.86 -17.73
C GLU A 44 15.28 -16.69 -18.26
N ARG A 45 14.77 -15.46 -18.06
CA ARG A 45 15.42 -14.22 -18.46
C ARG A 45 15.63 -13.31 -17.26
N GLU A 46 16.75 -12.62 -17.22
CA GLU A 46 17.01 -11.58 -16.21
C GLU A 46 16.20 -10.32 -16.49
N VAL A 47 15.72 -9.68 -15.42
CA VAL A 47 15.03 -8.39 -15.51
C VAL A 47 16.06 -7.26 -15.54
N LYS A 48 15.96 -6.37 -16.52
CA LYS A 48 16.83 -5.18 -16.59
C LYS A 48 16.40 -4.17 -15.54
N ALA A 49 17.33 -3.31 -15.10
CA ALA A 49 17.04 -2.29 -14.08
C ALA A 49 15.86 -1.38 -14.44
N TRP A 50 15.79 -0.92 -15.70
CA TRP A 50 14.68 -0.08 -16.16
C TRP A 50 13.35 -0.84 -16.26
N GLU A 51 13.38 -2.14 -16.59
CA GLU A 51 12.20 -3.01 -16.62
C GLU A 51 11.65 -3.18 -15.19
N LEU A 52 12.55 -3.41 -14.22
CA LEU A 52 12.18 -3.50 -12.81
C LEU A 52 11.57 -2.20 -12.29
N ALA A 53 12.15 -1.04 -12.62
CA ALA A 53 11.59 0.26 -12.24
C ALA A 53 10.18 0.46 -12.80
N LYS A 54 9.94 0.07 -14.05
CA LYS A 54 8.61 0.15 -14.67
C LYS A 54 7.62 -0.84 -14.08
N LEU A 55 8.04 -2.07 -13.79
CA LEU A 55 7.21 -3.06 -13.11
C LEU A 55 6.81 -2.56 -11.71
N ALA A 56 7.75 -1.97 -10.97
CA ALA A 56 7.49 -1.40 -9.66
C ALA A 56 6.43 -0.29 -9.72
N GLU A 57 6.54 0.61 -10.70
CA GLU A 57 5.53 1.65 -10.97
C GLU A 57 4.15 1.04 -11.28
N VAL A 58 4.09 0.05 -12.18
CA VAL A 58 2.83 -0.63 -12.57
C VAL A 58 2.18 -1.35 -11.38
N TYR A 59 2.99 -1.92 -10.48
CA TYR A 59 2.50 -2.67 -9.31
C TYR A 59 2.29 -1.79 -8.07
N GLY A 60 2.61 -0.49 -8.14
CA GLY A 60 2.49 0.46 -7.03
C GLY A 60 3.48 0.21 -5.90
N ARG A 61 4.64 -0.38 -6.20
CA ARG A 61 5.70 -0.73 -5.23
C ARG A 61 6.96 0.07 -5.50
N ASP A 62 7.84 0.12 -4.52
CA ASP A 62 9.20 0.68 -4.67
C ASP A 62 10.14 -0.38 -5.28
N THR A 63 11.20 0.01 -5.99
CA THR A 63 12.18 -0.96 -6.51
C THR A 63 12.85 -1.75 -5.38
N ASN A 64 13.10 -1.10 -4.23
CA ASN A 64 13.65 -1.77 -3.06
C ASN A 64 12.74 -2.87 -2.51
N TYR A 65 11.42 -2.82 -2.76
CA TYR A 65 10.51 -3.89 -2.38
C TYR A 65 10.83 -5.21 -3.10
N PHE A 66 11.31 -5.13 -4.35
CA PHE A 66 11.67 -6.32 -5.12
C PHE A 66 13.12 -6.75 -4.89
N LEU A 67 14.00 -5.80 -4.57
CA LEU A 67 15.40 -6.07 -4.26
C LEU A 67 15.59 -6.65 -2.85
N ASN A 68 14.78 -6.21 -1.89
CA ASN A 68 14.73 -6.79 -0.55
C ASN A 68 13.85 -8.05 -0.58
N LEU A 69 14.50 -9.19 -0.77
CA LEU A 69 13.86 -10.51 -0.84
C LEU A 69 13.36 -11.02 0.53
N GLU A 70 13.36 -10.17 1.55
CA GLU A 70 12.81 -10.42 2.87
C GLU A 70 11.38 -9.86 2.95
N PRO A 71 10.47 -10.55 3.66
CA PRO A 71 9.10 -10.06 3.81
C PRO A 71 9.13 -8.70 4.55
N PRO A 72 8.32 -7.71 4.11
CA PRO A 72 8.24 -6.44 4.82
C PRO A 72 7.77 -6.68 6.26
N GLN A 73 8.52 -6.16 7.24
CA GLN A 73 8.30 -6.39 8.67
C GLN A 73 7.03 -5.74 9.26
N THR A 74 6.27 -4.95 8.50
CA THR A 74 5.15 -4.16 9.04
C THR A 74 3.92 -4.22 8.15
N ASP A 75 2.86 -4.79 8.69
CA ASP A 75 1.52 -4.78 8.09
C ASP A 75 0.85 -3.42 8.32
N ILE A 76 1.10 -2.48 7.40
CA ILE A 76 0.39 -1.19 7.37
C ILE A 76 -1.05 -1.47 6.92
N ARG A 77 -2.01 -1.28 7.83
CA ARG A 77 -3.43 -1.45 7.54
C ARG A 77 -4.06 -0.13 7.12
N ILE A 78 -4.58 -0.08 5.89
CA ILE A 78 -5.36 1.06 5.39
C ILE A 78 -6.82 0.89 5.77
N LEU A 79 -7.41 1.93 6.36
CA LEU A 79 -8.82 1.96 6.71
C LEU A 79 -9.62 2.59 5.57
N TRP A 80 -10.29 1.75 4.78
CA TRP A 80 -11.17 2.19 3.70
C TRP A 80 -12.59 2.46 4.21
N ARG A 81 -13.27 3.45 3.63
CA ARG A 81 -14.69 3.74 3.94
C ARG A 81 -15.66 2.68 3.44
N SER A 82 -15.34 2.03 2.30
CA SER A 82 -16.13 0.94 1.72
C SER A 82 -15.36 -0.38 1.85
N PRO A 83 -16.01 -1.47 2.31
CA PRO A 83 -15.37 -2.75 2.58
C PRO A 83 -15.05 -3.57 1.32
N GLU A 84 -15.58 -3.18 0.15
CA GLU A 84 -15.37 -3.94 -1.09
C GLU A 84 -13.89 -4.05 -1.44
N THR A 85 -13.42 -5.23 -1.82
CA THR A 85 -12.04 -5.42 -2.25
C THR A 85 -11.98 -5.35 -3.76
N SER A 86 -11.10 -4.49 -4.29
CA SER A 86 -10.84 -4.42 -5.73
C SER A 86 -9.35 -4.27 -6.00
N PRO A 87 -8.83 -4.76 -7.14
CA PRO A 87 -7.43 -4.57 -7.52
C PRO A 87 -7.01 -3.10 -7.55
N GLN A 88 -7.93 -2.22 -7.95
CA GLN A 88 -7.72 -0.77 -7.95
C GLN A 88 -7.51 -0.23 -6.53
N LYS A 89 -8.33 -0.66 -5.55
CA LYS A 89 -8.12 -0.28 -4.14
C LYS A 89 -6.77 -0.77 -3.62
N THR A 90 -6.37 -1.98 -3.97
CA THR A 90 -5.03 -2.51 -3.63
C THR A 90 -3.92 -1.65 -4.21
N LEU A 91 -4.00 -1.30 -5.50
CA LEU A 91 -3.01 -0.45 -6.16
C LEU A 91 -2.91 0.93 -5.52
N ILE A 92 -4.05 1.60 -5.31
CA ILE A 92 -4.10 2.92 -4.66
C ILE A 92 -3.52 2.83 -3.26
N GLY A 93 -3.86 1.78 -2.50
CA GLY A 93 -3.33 1.57 -1.16
C GLY A 93 -1.81 1.42 -1.14
N ARG A 94 -1.25 0.63 -2.07
CA ARG A 94 0.20 0.47 -2.22
C ARG A 94 0.89 1.79 -2.57
N GLN A 95 0.33 2.55 -3.51
CA GLN A 95 0.85 3.86 -3.89
C GLN A 95 0.81 4.86 -2.73
N PHE A 96 -0.28 4.87 -1.97
CA PHE A 96 -0.42 5.70 -0.77
C PHE A 96 0.69 5.38 0.24
N ILE A 97 0.89 4.10 0.56
CA ILE A 97 1.97 3.66 1.48
C ILE A 97 3.34 4.07 0.95
N SER A 98 3.59 3.94 -0.36
CA SER A 98 4.85 4.35 -0.98
C SER A 98 5.09 5.86 -0.82
N ILE A 99 4.06 6.69 -0.98
CA ILE A 99 4.14 8.14 -0.73
C ILE A 99 4.48 8.40 0.74
N CYS A 100 3.80 7.77 1.69
CA CYS A 100 4.09 7.92 3.12
C CYS A 100 5.54 7.55 3.45
N LYS A 101 6.05 6.44 2.90
CA LYS A 101 7.45 6.02 3.11
C LYS A 101 8.46 7.01 2.51
N ARG A 102 8.17 7.57 1.33
CA ARG A 102 9.03 8.59 0.71
C ARG A 102 9.03 9.88 1.51
N TYR A 103 7.87 10.30 1.99
CA TYR A 103 7.74 11.46 2.85
C TYR A 103 8.51 11.27 4.16
N GLN A 104 8.36 10.11 4.80
CA GLN A 104 9.13 9.75 5.99
C GLN A 104 10.63 9.82 5.75
N ASN A 105 11.10 9.25 4.63
CA ASN A 105 12.51 9.27 4.29
C ASN A 105 13.00 10.72 4.10
N LEU A 106 12.17 11.58 3.50
CA LEU A 106 12.49 12.99 3.34
C LEU A 106 12.64 13.69 4.71
N LEU A 107 11.72 13.47 5.65
CA LEU A 107 11.85 14.00 7.02
C LEU A 107 13.14 13.55 7.69
N ASN A 108 13.46 12.24 7.60
CA ASN A 108 14.68 11.68 8.17
C ASN A 108 15.94 12.33 7.56
N LEU A 109 15.96 12.60 6.25
CA LEU A 109 17.10 13.24 5.58
C LEU A 109 17.29 14.70 6.01
N PHE A 110 16.21 15.39 6.37
CA PHE A 110 16.27 16.76 6.90
C PHE A 110 16.53 16.81 8.42
N ASN A 111 16.69 15.66 9.08
CA ASN A 111 16.72 15.55 10.54
C ASN A 111 15.52 16.24 11.21
N GLU A 112 14.40 16.35 10.49
CA GLU A 112 13.16 16.85 11.07
C GLU A 112 12.62 15.74 11.99
N PRO A 113 12.20 16.08 13.22
CA PRO A 113 11.60 15.09 14.08
C PRO A 113 10.39 14.50 13.37
N ASP A 114 10.25 13.18 13.46
CA ASP A 114 8.99 12.52 13.16
C ASP A 114 7.88 13.32 13.80
N ALA A 115 6.80 13.61 13.07
CA ALA A 115 5.66 14.36 13.60
C ALA A 115 5.21 13.64 14.87
N SER A 116 5.69 14.14 16.01
CA SER A 116 5.77 13.38 17.24
C SER A 116 4.37 13.33 17.80
N TYR A 117 3.59 12.32 17.39
CA TYR A 117 2.20 12.08 17.76
C TYR A 117 1.50 13.34 18.30
N THR A 118 1.38 14.39 17.49
CA THR A 118 0.37 15.43 17.74
C THR A 118 -1.03 14.91 17.38
N GLY A 119 -1.13 13.65 16.97
CA GLY A 119 -2.37 12.91 16.84
C GLY A 119 -3.02 12.74 18.21
N LEU A 120 -4.10 13.47 18.41
CA LEU A 120 -5.02 13.27 19.52
C LEU A 120 -5.26 11.78 19.74
N ILE A 121 -4.89 11.29 20.92
CA ILE A 121 -5.16 9.92 21.32
C ILE A 121 -6.64 9.84 21.68
N PHE A 122 -7.43 9.32 20.75
CA PHE A 122 -8.83 9.04 21.01
C PHE A 122 -8.94 7.73 21.78
N LYS A 123 -9.29 7.82 23.06
CA LYS A 123 -9.59 6.64 23.87
C LYS A 123 -10.93 6.07 23.42
N ILE A 124 -10.91 4.89 22.81
CA ILE A 124 -12.11 4.19 22.33
C ILE A 124 -12.27 2.89 23.10
N GLU A 125 -13.37 2.76 23.83
CA GLU A 125 -13.74 1.55 24.55
C GLU A 125 -14.44 0.56 23.63
N LYS A 126 -13.68 -0.43 23.14
CA LYS A 126 -14.15 -1.40 22.13
C LYS A 126 -15.42 -2.16 22.55
N TYR A 127 -15.59 -2.47 23.83
CA TYR A 127 -16.78 -3.17 24.33
C TYR A 127 -18.06 -2.33 24.18
N ARG A 128 -17.97 -1.00 24.27
CA ARG A 128 -19.11 -0.09 24.08
C ARG A 128 -19.54 0.05 22.63
N LEU A 129 -18.65 -0.25 21.68
CA LEU A 129 -19.00 -0.28 20.26
C LEU A 129 -19.84 -1.50 19.87
N LEU A 130 -19.89 -2.53 20.73
CA LEU A 130 -20.62 -3.77 20.52
C LEU A 130 -21.84 -3.91 21.43
N ALA A 131 -22.10 -2.92 22.29
CA ALA A 131 -23.23 -2.89 23.19
C ALA A 131 -24.52 -2.50 22.46
N GLN A 132 -25.69 -2.81 23.05
CA GLN A 132 -26.99 -2.44 22.48
C GLN A 132 -27.16 -0.91 22.31
N ASP A 133 -26.46 -0.11 23.13
CA ASP A 133 -26.47 1.35 23.11
C ASP A 133 -25.29 1.96 22.33
N ALA A 134 -24.62 1.18 21.48
CA ALA A 134 -23.44 1.62 20.72
C ALA A 134 -23.67 2.92 19.94
N PHE A 135 -24.88 3.14 19.41
CA PHE A 135 -25.22 4.39 18.70
C PHE A 135 -25.04 5.63 19.57
N LYS A 136 -25.55 5.61 20.81
CA LYS A 136 -25.44 6.73 21.76
C LYS A 136 -23.99 6.95 22.19
N TYR A 137 -23.23 5.88 22.37
CA TYR A 137 -21.80 5.97 22.66
C TYR A 137 -21.02 6.62 21.51
N VAL A 138 -21.28 6.22 20.26
CA VAL A 138 -20.65 6.80 19.06
C VAL A 138 -21.03 8.27 18.90
N GLU A 139 -22.29 8.63 19.12
CA GLU A 139 -22.77 10.02 19.02
C GLU A 139 -22.13 10.94 20.07
N ASN A 140 -22.02 10.49 21.32
CA ASN A 140 -21.33 11.21 22.38
C ASN A 140 -19.83 11.40 22.05
N LEU A 141 -19.20 10.35 21.51
CA LEU A 141 -17.79 10.35 21.15
C LEU A 141 -17.53 11.31 19.96
N ALA A 142 -18.41 11.30 18.96
CA ALA A 142 -18.38 12.24 17.85
C ALA A 142 -18.56 13.69 18.33
N SER A 143 -19.57 13.96 19.16
CA SER A 143 -19.82 15.30 19.71
C SER A 143 -18.65 15.82 20.54
N LYS A 144 -18.05 14.95 21.36
CA LYS A 144 -16.85 15.26 22.16
C LYS A 144 -15.67 15.64 21.28
N TYR A 145 -15.44 14.92 20.19
CA TYR A 145 -14.27 15.20 19.35
C TYR A 145 -14.51 16.33 18.36
N ILE A 146 -15.74 16.55 17.87
CA ILE A 146 -16.08 17.74 17.07
C ILE A 146 -15.79 19.02 17.85
N SER A 147 -16.19 19.08 19.13
CA SER A 147 -15.93 20.23 20.00
C SER A 147 -14.44 20.38 20.31
N SER A 148 -13.75 19.28 20.63
CA SER A 148 -12.31 19.31 20.95
C SER A 148 -11.43 19.69 19.75
N LEU A 149 -11.81 19.28 18.55
CA LEU A 149 -11.09 19.53 17.30
C LEU A 149 -11.53 20.80 16.58
N LYS A 150 -12.58 21.48 17.05
CA LYS A 150 -13.21 22.64 16.40
C LYS A 150 -13.56 22.38 14.91
N LEU A 151 -14.11 21.21 14.60
CA LEU A 151 -14.43 20.80 13.21
C LEU A 151 -15.63 21.53 12.60
N GLY A 152 -16.27 22.44 13.34
CA GLY A 152 -17.53 23.08 12.96
C GLY A 152 -18.73 22.13 13.08
N TYR A 153 -19.93 22.66 12.87
CA TYR A 153 -21.16 21.87 12.77
C TYR A 153 -21.50 21.63 11.29
N ARG A 154 -21.95 20.42 10.97
CA ARG A 154 -22.57 20.15 9.68
C ARG A 154 -23.99 20.72 9.72
N PRO A 155 -24.40 21.58 8.77
CA PRO A 155 -25.77 22.09 8.69
C PRO A 155 -26.78 20.97 8.41
#